data_AF-A0A1G7S860-F1
#
_entry.id   AF-A0A1G7S860-F1
#
_cell.length_a   1.000
_cell.length_b   1.000
_cell.length_c   1.000
_cell.angle_alpha   90.00
_cell.angle_beta   90.00
_cell.angle_gamma   90.00
#
_symmetry.space_group_name_H-M   'P 1'
#
loop_
_entity.id
_entity.type
_entity.pdbx_description
1 polymer ?
#
loop_
_entity_poly.entity_id
_entity_poly.type
_entity_poly.pdbx_seq_one_letter_code
_entity_poly.pdbx_strand_id
1 'polypeptide(L)' 'MPVNQHTYWFRVTFKEKLDEFWFSEDLLEISPRSTCEFIESTNIIKISNTLLSVREIMRVLEYYRVQHAQLSDWGEVDL' A
#
# COMPACT_ATOMS: atom_id res chain seq x y z
N MET A 1 22.54 9.57 -0.69
CA MET A 1 21.43 10.40 -1.19
C MET A 1 20.18 9.98 -0.45
N PRO A 2 19.35 10.90 0.06
CA PRO A 2 18.07 10.51 0.62
C PRO A 2 17.28 9.83 -0.50
N VAL A 3 16.90 8.58 -0.26
CA VAL A 3 15.98 7.88 -1.16
C VAL A 3 14.63 8.52 -0.89
N ASN A 4 14.04 9.20 -1.89
CA ASN A 4 12.72 9.77 -1.75
C ASN A 4 11.73 8.64 -1.46
N GLN A 5 11.34 8.50 -0.21
CA GLN A 5 10.36 7.53 0.23
C GLN A 5 8.98 8.16 0.07
N HIS A 6 8.21 7.64 -0.87
CA HIS A 6 6.83 8.04 -1.10
C HIS A 6 5.93 7.15 -0.26
N THR A 7 5.06 7.77 0.54
CA THR A 7 4.04 7.05 1.30
C THR A 7 2.70 7.19 0.58
N TYR A 8 2.07 6.05 0.31
CA TYR A 8 0.75 5.96 -0.29
C TYR A 8 -0.21 5.34 0.69
N TRP A 9 -1.44 5.85 0.68
CA TRP A 9 -2.50 5.39 1.55
C TRP A 9 -3.66 4.91 0.68
N PHE A 10 -4.09 3.68 0.91
CA PHE A 10 -5.25 3.12 0.23
C PHE A 10 -6.23 2.61 1.26
N ARG A 11 -7.50 3.00 1.14
CA ARG A 11 -8.57 2.22 1.76
C ARG A 11 -8.77 0.99 0.90
N VAL A 12 -8.68 -0.18 1.51
CA VAL A 12 -8.79 -1.48 0.83
C VAL A 12 -9.93 -2.29 1.44
N THR A 13 -10.45 -3.23 0.68
CA THR A 13 -11.39 -4.24 1.19
C THR A 13 -10.96 -5.58 0.60
N PHE A 14 -10.20 -6.31 1.39
CA PHE A 14 -9.81 -7.69 1.09
C PHE A 14 -11.03 -8.60 1.26
N LYS A 15 -11.15 -9.61 0.39
CA LYS A 15 -12.23 -10.61 0.50
C LYS A 15 -11.88 -11.64 1.56
N GLU A 16 -10.60 -12.00 1.64
CA GLU A 16 -10.08 -12.95 2.61
C GLU A 16 -8.87 -12.36 3.34
N LYS A 17 -8.69 -12.71 4.63
CA LYS A 17 -7.53 -12.26 5.41
C LYS A 17 -6.19 -12.71 4.81
N LEU A 18 -6.19 -13.81 4.06
CA LEU A 18 -5.00 -14.32 3.36
C LEU A 18 -4.55 -13.39 2.22
N ASP A 19 -5.47 -12.64 1.61
CA ASP A 19 -5.15 -11.74 0.50
C ASP A 19 -4.22 -10.60 0.95
N GLU A 20 -4.37 -10.13 2.18
CA GLU A 20 -3.52 -9.10 2.78
C GLU A 20 -2.07 -9.59 2.93
N PHE A 21 -1.90 -10.79 3.48
CA PHE A 21 -0.60 -11.40 3.69
C PHE A 21 0.16 -11.61 2.36
N TRP A 22 -0.51 -12.20 1.38
CA TRP A 22 0.09 -12.41 0.06
C TRP A 22 0.41 -11.09 -0.65
N PHE A 23 -0.46 -10.08 -0.53
CA PHE A 23 -0.17 -8.75 -1.08
C PHE A 23 1.11 -8.15 -0.48
N SER A 24 1.31 -8.24 0.84
CA SER A 24 2.52 -7.73 1.48
C SER A 24 3.78 -8.48 1.06
N GLU A 25 3.72 -9.81 0.95
CA GLU A 25 4.87 -10.63 0.54
C GLU A 25 5.29 -10.33 -0.91
N ASP A 26 4.34 -10.30 -1.85
CA ASP A 26 4.63 -10.01 -3.26
C ASP A 26 5.15 -8.57 -3.44
N LEU A 27 4.63 -7.62 -2.64
CA LEU A 27 5.14 -6.25 -2.65
C LEU A 27 6.59 -6.15 -2.16
N LEU A 28 6.94 -6.93 -1.14
CA LEU A 28 8.32 -7.02 -0.61
C LEU A 28 9.25 -7.75 -1.59
N GLU A 29 8.75 -8.74 -2.33
CA GLU A 29 9.52 -9.42 -3.38
C GLU A 29 9.87 -8.45 -4.53
N ILE A 30 8.90 -7.65 -4.98
CA ILE A 30 9.09 -6.67 -6.05
C ILE A 30 9.95 -5.49 -5.60
N SER A 31 9.73 -5.01 -4.36
CA SER A 31 10.45 -3.87 -3.81
C SER A 31 10.82 -4.13 -2.34
N PRO A 32 12.00 -4.73 -2.08
CA PRO A 32 12.43 -5.17 -0.74
C PRO A 32 12.62 -4.05 0.29
N ARG A 33 12.64 -2.80 -0.17
CA ARG A 33 12.73 -1.61 0.70
C ARG A 33 11.37 -0.98 0.98
N SER A 34 10.30 -1.59 0.51
CA SER A 34 8.95 -1.12 0.80
C SER A 34 8.57 -1.52 2.22
N THR A 35 7.77 -0.68 2.87
CA THR A 35 7.02 -1.09 4.05
C THR A 35 5.55 -1.10 3.72
N CYS A 36 4.86 -2.13 4.23
CA CYS A 36 3.43 -2.32 4.07
C CYS A 36 2.85 -2.47 5.48
N GLU A 37 1.95 -1.57 5.86
CA GLU A 37 1.31 -1.58 7.18
C GLU A 37 -0.21 -1.53 6.99
N PHE A 38 -0.90 -2.53 7.53
CA PHE A 38 -2.36 -2.59 7.48
C PHE A 38 -2.96 -2.16 8.82
N ILE A 39 -3.88 -1.20 8.74
CA ILE A 39 -4.62 -0.65 9.87
C ILE A 39 -6.01 -1.29 9.86
N GLU A 40 -6.14 -2.47 10.50
CA GLU A 40 -7.36 -3.29 10.50
C GLU A 40 -8.62 -2.50 10.87
N SER A 41 -8.52 -1.58 11.85
CA SER A 41 -9.67 -0.80 12.35
C SER A 41 -10.29 0.15 11.31
N THR A 42 -9.53 0.51 10.26
CA THR A 42 -9.96 1.45 9.22
C THR A 42 -9.92 0.86 7.82
N ASN A 43 -9.46 -0.39 7.69
CA ASN A 43 -9.14 -1.05 6.44
C ASN A 43 -8.25 -0.19 5.53
N ILE A 44 -7.23 0.42 6.11
CA ILE A 44 -6.25 1.25 5.39
C ILE A 44 -4.95 0.49 5.29
N ILE A 45 -4.36 0.47 4.10
CA ILE A 45 -3.00 0.01 3.88
C ILE A 45 -2.11 1.22 3.58
N LYS A 46 -1.03 1.32 4.34
CA LYS A 46 0.01 2.31 4.18
C LYS A 46 1.20 1.64 3.52
N ILE A 47 1.56 2.12 2.34
CA ILE A 47 2.66 1.60 1.56
C ILE A 47 3.71 2.68 1.47
N SER A 48 4.84 2.51 2.15
CA SER A 48 5.97 3.43 2.00
C SER A 48 6.99 2.78 1.07
N ASN A 49 7.10 3.31 -0.13
CA ASN A 49 7.88 2.72 -1.21
C ASN A 49 8.84 3.76 -1.81
N THR A 50 9.93 3.26 -2.36
CA THR A 50 10.98 4.06 -2.97
C THR A 50 11.11 3.83 -4.49
N LEU A 51 10.48 2.76 -5.00
CA LEU A 51 10.63 2.28 -6.37
C LEU A 51 9.31 2.25 -7.13
N LEU A 52 8.21 1.85 -6.48
CA LEU A 52 6.91 1.77 -7.14
C LEU A 52 6.17 3.10 -7.09
N SER A 53 5.64 3.49 -8.24
CA SER A 53 4.66 4.56 -8.37
C SER A 53 3.30 4.11 -7.82
N VAL A 54 2.47 5.08 -7.45
CA VAL A 54 1.07 4.83 -7.04
C VAL A 54 0.30 3.97 -8.05
N ARG A 55 0.54 4.17 -9.36
CA ARG A 55 -0.14 3.43 -10.42
C ARG A 55 0.26 1.97 -10.47
N GLU A 56 1.52 1.67 -10.18
CA GLU A 56 2.00 0.28 -10.10
C GLU A 56 1.38 -0.43 -8.91
N ILE A 57 1.31 0.25 -7.76
CA ILE A 57 0.64 -0.29 -6.57
C ILE A 57 -0.84 -0.54 -6.83
N MET A 58 -1.55 0.38 -7.50
CA MET A 58 -2.95 0.18 -7.88
C MET A 58 -3.13 -1.04 -8.78
N ARG A 59 -2.24 -1.26 -9.76
CA ARG A 59 -2.30 -2.46 -10.62
C ARG A 59 -2.13 -3.75 -9.82
N VAL A 60 -1.27 -3.76 -8.80
CA VAL A 60 -1.14 -4.92 -7.92
C VAL A 60 -2.46 -5.14 -7.16
N LEU A 61 -3.06 -4.09 -6.58
CA LEU A 61 -4.35 -4.20 -5.90
C LEU A 61 -5.47 -4.72 -6.84
N GLU A 62 -5.47 -4.29 -8.10
CA GLU A 62 -6.39 -4.79 -9.13
C GLU A 62 -6.15 -6.28 -9.45
N TYR A 63 -4.89 -6.72 -9.51
CA TYR A 63 -4.53 -8.13 -9.74
C TYR A 63 -5.10 -9.04 -8.65
N TYR A 64 -5.03 -8.62 -7.39
CA TYR A 64 -5.66 -9.33 -6.25
C TYR A 64 -7.18 -9.14 -6.16
N ARG A 65 -7.79 -8.41 -7.12
CA ARG A 65 -9.23 -8.07 -7.10
C ARG A 65 -9.67 -7.38 -5.81
N VAL A 66 -8.76 -6.61 -5.21
CA VAL A 66 -9.00 -5.84 -3.99
C VAL A 66 -9.73 -4.56 -4.38
N GLN A 67 -10.89 -4.34 -3.76
CA GLN A 67 -11.55 -3.04 -3.86
C GLN A 67 -10.68 -2.02 -3.15
N HIS A 68 -10.29 -0.96 -3.85
CA HIS A 68 -9.38 0.03 -3.30
C HIS A 68 -9.80 1.44 -3.69
N ALA A 69 -9.49 2.39 -2.82
CA ALA A 69 -9.57 3.81 -3.08
C ALA A 69 -8.30 4.48 -2.56
N GLN A 70 -7.58 5.18 -3.43
CA GLN A 70 -6.44 5.98 -3.00
C GLN A 70 -6.95 7.14 -2.14
N LEU A 71 -6.34 7.34 -0.98
CA LEU A 71 -6.57 8.50 -0.13
C LEU A 71 -5.57 9.57 -0.57
N SER A 72 -6.03 10.51 -1.40
CA SER A 72 -5.18 11.53 -2.03
C SER A 72 -4.71 12.65 -1.09
N ASP A 73 -5.22 12.73 0.14
CA ASP A 73 -4.89 13.77 1.13
C ASP A 73 -4.72 13.18 2.55
N TRP A 74 -3.66 12.42 2.76
CA TRP A 74 -3.00 12.40 4.09
C TRP A 74 -1.70 13.22 4.03
N GLY A 75 -1.75 14.34 3.31
CA GLY A 75 -0.73 15.38 3.39
C GLY A 75 -0.81 16.03 4.76
N GLU A 76 0.31 16.01 5.48
CA GLU A 76 0.57 16.85 6.65
C GLU A 76 -0.60 16.93 7.65
N VAL A 77 -0.84 15.85 8.39
CA VAL A 77 -1.33 16.05 9.76
C VAL A 77 -0.10 16.37 10.58
N ASP A 78 0.20 17.66 10.71
CA ASP A 78 1.10 18.19 11.74
C ASP A 78 0.67 17.57 13.08
N LEU A 79 1.54 16.74 13.65
CA LEU A 79 1.52 16.35 15.07
C LEU A 79 2.37 17.34 15.87
#